data_AF-A0A6J4SB16-F1
#
_entry.id   AF-A0A6J4SB16-F1
#
_cell.length_a   1.000
_cell.length_b   1.000
_cell.length_c   1.000
_cell.angle_alpha   90.00
_cell.angle_beta   90.00
_cell.angle_gamma   90.00
#
_symmetry.space_group_name_H-M   'P 1'
#
loop_
_entity.id
_entity.type
_entity.pdbx_description
1 polymer ?
#
loop_
_entity_poly.entity_id
_entity_poly.type
_entity_poly.pdbx_seq_one_letter_code
_entity_poly.pdbx_strand_id
1 'polypeptide(L)'
;MTGDDLVSLARRVADALRDHGIEPDGPRVAPPAAVPPALAQRAHPAIRAIWAVAASVELDWYDETKRLGDDAVAGSLELMTPDEVTEGIDDYESILDDEADSGSEHLELARETWLTWTPFQRFASGDCLALDRDGSVVLWQHDLLGAGPYYHGLVLGRSLGDFLGTWARVGFAEARDWRKVAQVGGSGLALDGADWTELYA
;
A
#
# COMPACT_ATOMS: atom_id res chain seq x y z
N MET A 1 -13.38 0.05 7.43
CA MET A 1 -13.40 -0.04 5.96
C MET A 1 -13.59 -1.49 5.57
N THR A 2 -14.57 -1.76 4.72
CA THR A 2 -14.91 -3.06 4.14
C THR A 2 -14.40 -3.15 2.69
N GLY A 3 -14.54 -4.31 2.04
CA GLY A 3 -14.22 -4.42 0.62
C GLY A 3 -15.16 -3.60 -0.28
N ASP A 4 -16.45 -3.48 0.08
CA ASP A 4 -17.39 -2.60 -0.63
C ASP A 4 -16.97 -1.12 -0.53
N ASP A 5 -16.49 -0.71 0.66
CA ASP A 5 -15.98 0.65 0.88
C ASP A 5 -14.76 0.93 -0.03
N LEU A 6 -13.84 -0.03 -0.15
CA LEU A 6 -12.64 0.11 -0.98
C LEU A 6 -12.98 0.19 -2.47
N VAL A 7 -13.86 -0.69 -2.97
CA VAL A 7 -14.33 -0.66 -4.36
C VAL A 7 -15.05 0.66 -4.67
N SER A 8 -15.90 1.13 -3.75
CA SER A 8 -16.56 2.43 -3.87
C SER A 8 -15.56 3.59 -3.85
N LEU A 9 -14.52 3.52 -3.03
CA LEU A 9 -13.46 4.52 -2.97
C LEU A 9 -12.68 4.58 -4.27
N ALA A 10 -12.23 3.44 -4.80
CA ALA A 10 -11.48 3.35 -6.05
C ALA A 10 -12.27 3.93 -7.24
N ARG A 11 -13.57 3.63 -7.33
CA ARG A 11 -14.44 4.22 -8.36
C ARG A 11 -14.53 5.74 -8.27
N ARG A 12 -14.74 6.26 -7.06
CA ARG A 12 -14.80 7.71 -6.84
C ARG A 12 -13.49 8.42 -7.17
N VAL A 13 -12.35 7.78 -6.88
CA VAL A 13 -11.04 8.31 -7.27
C VAL A 13 -10.89 8.33 -8.79
N ALA A 14 -11.28 7.26 -9.48
CA ALA A 14 -11.23 7.22 -10.95
C ALA A 14 -12.10 8.31 -11.59
N ASP A 15 -13.31 8.53 -11.08
CA ASP A 15 -14.18 9.61 -11.55
C ASP A 15 -13.55 10.99 -11.29
N ALA A 16 -12.98 11.20 -10.11
CA ALA A 16 -12.29 12.45 -9.78
C ALA A 16 -11.05 12.71 -10.68
N LEU A 17 -10.29 11.66 -11.02
CA LEU A 17 -9.16 11.76 -11.96
C LEU A 17 -9.64 12.20 -13.35
N ARG A 18 -10.74 11.61 -13.85
CA ARG A 18 -11.34 11.99 -15.14
C ARG A 18 -11.84 13.44 -15.14
N ASP A 19 -12.44 13.89 -14.05
CA ASP A 19 -12.86 15.29 -13.89
C ASP A 19 -11.66 16.26 -13.94
N HIS A 20 -10.47 15.81 -13.55
CA HIS A 20 -9.21 16.55 -13.67
C HIS A 20 -8.52 16.36 -15.03
N GLY A 21 -9.11 15.62 -15.97
CA GLY A 21 -8.53 15.36 -17.29
C GLY A 21 -7.37 14.35 -17.29
N ILE A 22 -7.30 13.51 -16.26
CA ILE A 22 -6.38 12.36 -16.14
C ILE A 22 -7.20 11.11 -16.45
N GLU A 23 -6.76 10.29 -17.39
CA GLU A 23 -7.45 9.04 -17.71
C GLU A 23 -6.85 7.88 -16.90
N PRO A 24 -7.60 7.30 -15.95
CA PRO A 24 -7.15 6.12 -15.22
C PRO A 24 -7.45 4.83 -15.98
N ASP A 25 -6.60 3.82 -15.79
CA ASP A 25 -6.90 2.42 -16.09
C ASP A 25 -7.59 1.78 -14.88
N GLY A 26 -8.89 1.56 -14.98
CA GLY A 26 -9.71 0.93 -13.94
C GLY A 26 -10.79 1.83 -13.30
N PRO A 27 -11.32 1.43 -12.13
CA PRO A 27 -10.86 0.31 -11.32
C PRO A 27 -11.29 -1.06 -11.89
N ARG A 28 -10.37 -2.03 -11.90
CA ARG A 28 -10.67 -3.45 -12.12
C ARG A 28 -10.87 -4.13 -10.76
N VAL A 29 -11.83 -5.04 -10.67
CA VAL A 29 -12.17 -5.72 -9.41
C VAL A 29 -12.30 -7.20 -9.68
N ALA A 30 -11.46 -8.01 -9.04
CA ALA A 30 -11.59 -9.46 -9.08
C ALA A 30 -12.65 -9.94 -8.08
N PRO A 31 -13.40 -11.01 -8.38
CA PRO A 31 -14.37 -11.59 -7.44
C PRO A 31 -13.67 -12.06 -6.16
N PRO A 32 -14.38 -12.27 -5.04
CA PRO A 32 -13.81 -12.80 -3.81
C PRO A 32 -12.98 -14.07 -4.04
N ALA A 33 -11.86 -14.18 -3.31
CA ALA A 33 -11.01 -15.36 -3.32
C ALA A 33 -11.04 -16.06 -1.97
N ALA A 34 -10.87 -17.39 -1.99
CA ALA A 34 -10.69 -18.15 -0.76
C ALA A 34 -9.32 -17.81 -0.16
N VAL A 35 -9.29 -17.49 1.13
CA VAL A 35 -8.03 -17.25 1.85
C VAL A 35 -7.45 -18.59 2.26
N PRO A 36 -6.22 -18.94 1.87
CA PRO A 36 -5.57 -20.19 2.28
C PRO A 36 -5.57 -20.33 3.82
N PRO A 37 -5.76 -21.54 4.39
CA PRO A 37 -5.84 -21.70 5.84
C PRO A 37 -4.62 -21.21 6.63
N ALA A 38 -3.42 -21.34 6.05
CA ALA A 38 -2.19 -20.83 6.64
C ALA A 38 -2.22 -19.29 6.71
N LEU A 39 -2.54 -18.64 5.60
CA LEU A 39 -2.70 -17.19 5.55
C LEU A 39 -3.85 -16.70 6.43
N ALA A 40 -4.96 -17.44 6.51
CA ALA A 40 -6.13 -17.03 7.27
C ALA A 40 -5.87 -16.86 8.78
N GLN A 41 -4.92 -17.61 9.35
CA GLN A 41 -4.53 -17.49 10.76
C GLN A 41 -3.67 -16.26 11.03
N ARG A 42 -2.96 -15.79 10.01
CA ARG A 42 -1.97 -14.72 10.10
C ARG A 42 -2.52 -13.38 9.62
N ALA A 43 -3.31 -13.38 8.56
CA ALA A 43 -3.77 -12.18 7.88
C ALA A 43 -4.65 -11.33 8.80
N HIS A 44 -4.37 -10.03 8.81
CA HIS A 44 -5.12 -9.05 9.59
C HIS A 44 -6.61 -9.13 9.24
N PRO A 45 -7.53 -9.12 10.23
CA PRO A 45 -8.97 -9.27 9.98
C PRO A 45 -9.54 -8.27 8.98
N ALA A 46 -9.01 -7.03 8.95
CA ALA A 46 -9.45 -6.01 8.00
C ALA A 46 -9.18 -6.41 6.53
N ILE A 47 -8.01 -6.99 6.24
CA ILE A 47 -7.67 -7.45 4.88
C ILE A 47 -8.53 -8.66 4.49
N ARG A 48 -8.71 -9.61 5.41
CA ARG A 48 -9.62 -10.75 5.17
C ARG A 48 -11.05 -10.30 4.89
N ALA A 49 -11.53 -9.25 5.55
CA ALA A 49 -12.86 -8.69 5.31
C ALA A 49 -12.96 -8.01 3.93
N ILE A 50 -11.86 -7.47 3.40
CA ILE A 50 -11.80 -6.95 2.03
C ILE A 50 -11.84 -8.11 1.03
N TRP A 51 -11.00 -9.15 1.20
CA TRP A 51 -10.96 -10.32 0.32
C TRP A 51 -12.26 -11.11 0.26
N ALA A 52 -13.08 -11.06 1.31
CA ALA A 52 -14.42 -11.65 1.31
C ALA A 52 -15.39 -10.98 0.31
N VAL A 53 -15.05 -9.79 -0.20
CA VAL A 53 -15.85 -9.01 -1.16
C VAL A 53 -15.15 -8.86 -2.51
N ALA A 54 -13.83 -8.64 -2.51
CA ALA A 54 -13.03 -8.48 -3.72
C ALA A 54 -11.62 -9.05 -3.50
N ALA A 55 -11.19 -10.00 -4.33
CA ALA A 55 -9.84 -10.56 -4.22
C ALA A 55 -8.75 -9.54 -4.56
N SER A 56 -9.01 -8.68 -5.54
CA SER A 56 -8.16 -7.56 -5.93
C SER A 56 -9.01 -6.34 -6.29
N VAL A 57 -8.40 -5.17 -6.17
CA VAL A 57 -8.90 -3.87 -6.63
C VAL A 57 -7.68 -3.17 -7.24
N GLU A 58 -7.74 -2.91 -8.53
CA GLU A 58 -6.65 -2.33 -9.31
C GLU A 58 -7.11 -1.01 -9.92
N LEU A 59 -6.34 0.05 -9.75
CA LEU A 59 -6.55 1.35 -10.38
C LEU A 59 -5.17 1.98 -10.61
N ASP A 60 -4.85 2.26 -11.87
CA ASP A 60 -3.59 2.88 -12.24
C ASP A 60 -3.83 4.17 -13.01
N TRP A 61 -2.93 5.14 -12.86
CA TRP A 61 -2.94 6.32 -13.71
C TRP A 61 -1.56 6.95 -13.80
N TYR A 62 -1.37 7.70 -14.87
CA TYR A 62 -0.18 8.49 -15.14
C TYR A 62 -0.58 9.82 -15.76
N ASP A 63 0.04 10.90 -15.31
CA ASP A 63 -0.19 12.24 -15.82
C ASP A 63 1.12 12.98 -16.09
N GLU A 64 1.58 12.89 -17.34
CA GLU A 64 2.75 13.63 -17.82
C GLU A 64 2.63 15.15 -17.68
N THR A 65 1.41 15.68 -17.61
CA THR A 65 1.15 17.12 -17.52
C THR A 65 1.13 17.63 -16.09
N LYS A 66 1.20 16.73 -15.10
CA LYS A 66 1.36 17.02 -13.68
C LYS A 66 0.25 17.89 -13.09
N ARG A 67 -1.00 17.63 -13.47
CA ARG A 67 -2.18 18.39 -12.99
C ARG A 67 -2.38 18.29 -11.49
N LEU A 68 -1.92 17.20 -10.87
CA LEU A 68 -1.94 17.00 -9.42
C LEU A 68 -0.64 17.45 -8.72
N GLY A 69 0.30 18.03 -9.45
CA GLY A 69 1.58 18.52 -8.94
C GLY A 69 2.79 17.63 -9.30
N ASP A 70 3.99 18.15 -9.06
CA ASP A 70 5.26 17.51 -9.44
C ASP A 70 5.54 16.20 -8.71
N ASP A 71 4.99 16.05 -7.50
CA ASP A 71 5.15 14.87 -6.66
C ASP A 71 4.05 13.81 -6.91
N ALA A 72 3.02 14.11 -7.71
CA ALA A 72 1.89 13.23 -8.02
C ALA A 72 1.73 13.02 -9.55
N VAL A 73 2.74 12.41 -10.18
CA VAL A 73 2.79 12.18 -11.64
C VAL A 73 2.24 10.79 -12.01
N ALA A 74 2.22 9.86 -11.06
CA ALA A 74 1.66 8.53 -11.22
C ALA A 74 1.03 8.09 -9.90
N GLY A 75 0.05 7.22 -9.97
CA GLY A 75 -0.55 6.60 -8.80
C GLY A 75 -1.14 5.24 -9.12
N SER A 76 -1.17 4.39 -8.10
CA SER A 76 -1.69 3.04 -8.20
C SER A 76 -2.40 2.66 -6.91
N LEU A 77 -3.48 1.90 -7.04
CA LEU A 77 -4.06 1.07 -6.01
C LEU A 77 -4.06 -0.34 -6.58
N GLU A 78 -3.30 -1.24 -5.98
CA GLU A 78 -3.13 -2.63 -6.40
C GLU A 78 -3.26 -3.50 -5.14
N LEU A 79 -4.51 -3.82 -4.80
CA LEU A 79 -4.77 -4.72 -3.67
C LEU A 79 -4.27 -6.11 -4.01
N MET A 80 -3.27 -6.58 -3.27
CA MET A 80 -2.72 -7.93 -3.40
C MET A 80 -3.80 -8.98 -3.09
N THR A 81 -3.86 -10.00 -3.91
CA THR A 81 -4.68 -11.20 -3.72
C THR A 81 -4.13 -12.07 -2.59
N PRO A 82 -4.94 -13.00 -2.03
CA PRO A 82 -4.44 -13.96 -1.04
C PRO A 82 -3.24 -14.78 -1.52
N ASP A 83 -3.20 -15.13 -2.80
CA ASP A 83 -2.11 -15.92 -3.38
C ASP A 83 -0.83 -15.07 -3.47
N GLU A 84 -0.91 -13.83 -3.97
CA GLU A 84 0.24 -12.91 -4.03
C GLU A 84 0.79 -12.54 -2.64
N VAL A 85 -0.09 -12.45 -1.64
CA VAL A 85 0.36 -12.27 -0.24
C VAL A 85 1.10 -13.51 0.26
N THR A 86 0.63 -14.70 -0.10
CA THR A 86 1.30 -15.96 0.27
C THR A 86 2.66 -16.04 -0.40
N GLU A 87 2.73 -15.84 -1.71
CA GLU A 87 3.98 -15.82 -2.48
C GLU A 87 4.95 -14.76 -1.94
N GLY A 88 4.46 -13.55 -1.67
CA GLY A 88 5.29 -12.51 -1.06
C GLY A 88 5.89 -12.96 0.26
N ILE A 89 5.10 -13.51 1.17
CA ILE A 89 5.59 -14.02 2.45
C ILE A 89 6.67 -15.09 2.25
N ASP A 90 6.45 -16.04 1.34
CA ASP A 90 7.39 -17.14 1.07
C ASP A 90 8.72 -16.61 0.48
N ASP A 91 8.65 -15.65 -0.46
CA ASP A 91 9.84 -14.99 -1.02
C ASP A 91 10.68 -14.32 0.08
N TYR A 92 10.01 -13.70 1.05
CA TYR A 92 10.68 -13.03 2.16
C TYR A 92 11.27 -14.00 3.19
N GLU A 93 10.60 -15.12 3.45
CA GLU A 93 11.20 -16.19 4.26
C GLU A 93 12.51 -16.69 3.62
N SER A 94 12.54 -16.84 2.29
CA SER A 94 13.76 -17.19 1.56
C SER A 94 14.87 -16.14 1.76
N ILE A 95 14.55 -14.85 1.67
CA ILE A 95 15.52 -13.76 1.89
C ILE A 95 16.06 -13.79 3.33
N LEU A 96 15.19 -13.99 4.33
CA LEU A 96 15.60 -14.05 5.73
C LEU A 96 16.52 -15.24 6.04
N ASP A 97 16.35 -16.34 5.32
CA ASP A 97 17.18 -17.54 5.46
C ASP A 97 18.53 -17.38 4.74
N ASP A 98 18.55 -16.76 3.55
CA ASP A 98 19.79 -16.47 2.81
C ASP A 98 20.69 -15.49 3.58
N GLU A 99 20.09 -14.55 4.32
CA GLU A 99 20.80 -13.50 5.06
C GLU A 99 21.01 -13.80 6.56
N ALA A 100 20.64 -15.00 7.02
CA ALA A 100 20.61 -15.36 8.44
C ALA A 100 21.96 -15.13 9.17
N ASP A 101 23.08 -15.27 8.47
CA ASP A 101 24.43 -15.12 9.03
C ASP A 101 24.98 -13.67 8.95
N SER A 102 24.20 -12.71 8.43
CA SER A 102 24.64 -11.32 8.24
C SER A 102 24.86 -10.55 9.56
N GLY A 103 24.21 -10.97 10.65
CA GLY A 103 24.27 -10.29 11.95
C GLY A 103 23.66 -8.88 11.98
N SER A 104 22.80 -8.56 10.99
CA SER A 104 22.17 -7.25 10.84
C SER A 104 20.96 -7.06 11.78
N GLU A 105 20.95 -5.98 12.58
CA GLU A 105 19.78 -5.59 13.40
C GLU A 105 18.52 -5.34 12.54
N HIS A 106 18.70 -4.92 11.29
CA HIS A 106 17.60 -4.75 10.33
C HIS A 106 16.95 -6.08 9.92
N LEU A 107 17.73 -7.16 9.94
CA LEU A 107 17.23 -8.51 9.65
C LEU A 107 16.42 -9.08 10.82
N GLU A 108 16.84 -8.81 12.06
CA GLU A 108 16.08 -9.20 13.24
C GLU A 108 14.70 -8.53 13.26
N LEU A 109 14.65 -7.21 13.01
CA LEU A 109 13.38 -6.49 12.87
C LEU A 109 12.52 -7.08 11.74
N ALA A 110 13.11 -7.28 10.56
CA ALA A 110 12.40 -7.88 9.43
C ALA A 110 11.84 -9.27 9.77
N ARG A 111 12.60 -10.11 10.47
CA ARG A 111 12.14 -11.44 10.91
C ARG A 111 10.95 -11.36 11.86
N GLU A 112 10.91 -10.36 12.74
CA GLU A 112 9.79 -10.13 13.65
C GLU A 112 8.55 -9.57 12.94
N THR A 113 8.74 -8.71 11.93
CA THR A 113 7.65 -7.95 11.30
C THR A 113 7.12 -8.61 10.04
N TRP A 114 7.99 -9.14 9.18
CA TRP A 114 7.64 -9.82 7.93
C TRP A 114 6.88 -11.11 8.15
N LEU A 115 6.90 -11.67 9.36
CA LEU A 115 6.11 -12.85 9.71
C LEU A 115 4.77 -12.53 10.36
N THR A 116 4.53 -11.27 10.69
CA THR A 116 3.41 -10.88 11.55
C THR A 116 2.51 -9.83 10.90
N TRP A 117 3.04 -9.07 9.94
CA TRP A 117 2.27 -8.12 9.16
C TRP A 117 1.59 -8.79 7.97
N THR A 118 0.55 -8.12 7.48
CA THR A 118 -0.22 -8.54 6.30
C THR A 118 0.00 -7.53 5.19
N PRO A 119 0.83 -7.83 4.18
CA PRO A 119 0.94 -6.97 3.02
C PRO A 119 -0.38 -6.90 2.27
N PHE A 120 -0.66 -5.75 1.66
CA PHE A 120 -1.93 -5.55 0.95
C PHE A 120 -1.82 -4.69 -0.30
N GLN A 121 -0.77 -3.88 -0.46
CA GLN A 121 -0.51 -3.08 -1.65
C GLN A 121 0.90 -3.35 -2.11
N ARG A 122 1.12 -3.63 -3.39
CA ARG A 122 2.46 -3.71 -3.98
C ARG A 122 2.75 -2.43 -4.79
N PHE A 123 4.01 -2.02 -4.81
CA PHE A 123 4.50 -0.95 -5.68
C PHE A 123 5.40 -1.53 -6.76
N ALA A 124 5.57 -0.80 -7.87
CA ALA A 124 6.48 -1.19 -8.94
C ALA A 124 7.95 -1.31 -8.47
N SER A 125 8.31 -0.69 -7.34
CA SER A 125 9.63 -0.85 -6.71
C SER A 125 9.85 -2.23 -6.10
N GLY A 126 8.78 -3.00 -5.86
CA GLY A 126 8.81 -4.23 -5.05
C GLY A 126 8.42 -4.00 -3.59
N ASP A 127 8.49 -2.75 -3.10
CA ASP A 127 7.98 -2.41 -1.77
C ASP A 127 6.48 -2.61 -1.69
N CYS A 128 5.97 -2.73 -0.47
CA CYS A 128 4.56 -2.87 -0.23
C CYS A 128 4.10 -1.99 0.93
N LEU A 129 2.78 -1.78 1.01
CA LEU A 129 2.15 -1.41 2.27
C LEU A 129 1.68 -2.69 2.97
N ALA A 130 1.85 -2.72 4.29
CA ALA A 130 1.34 -3.79 5.13
C ALA A 130 0.52 -3.26 6.30
N LEU A 131 -0.31 -4.13 6.86
CA LEU A 131 -0.98 -3.91 8.13
C LEU A 131 -0.25 -4.64 9.25
N ASP A 132 0.09 -3.90 10.28
CA ASP A 132 0.51 -4.45 11.57
C ASP A 132 -0.70 -5.03 12.33
N ARG A 133 -0.43 -5.84 13.34
CA ARG A 133 -1.40 -6.50 14.23
C ARG A 133 -2.31 -5.52 14.94
N ASP A 134 -1.87 -4.29 15.19
CA ASP A 134 -2.66 -3.23 15.81
C ASP A 134 -3.57 -2.48 14.82
N GLY A 135 -3.43 -2.76 13.52
CA GLY A 135 -4.18 -2.12 12.44
C GLY A 135 -3.51 -0.88 11.83
N SER A 136 -2.27 -0.56 12.26
CA SER A 136 -1.45 0.48 11.65
C SER A 136 -0.99 0.08 10.25
N VAL A 137 -0.99 1.04 9.32
CA VAL A 137 -0.41 0.90 7.99
C VAL A 137 1.07 1.25 8.07
N VAL A 138 1.91 0.32 7.63
CA VAL A 138 3.37 0.42 7.70
C VAL A 138 3.98 0.17 6.32
N LEU A 139 5.15 0.77 6.09
CA LEU A 139 5.95 0.47 4.91
C LEU A 139 6.66 -0.88 5.07
N TRP A 140 6.43 -1.77 4.11
CA TRP A 140 7.03 -3.09 4.00
C TRP A 140 8.03 -3.07 2.85
N GLN A 141 9.27 -2.64 3.13
CA GLN A 141 10.34 -2.56 2.12
C GLN A 141 10.83 -3.94 1.70
N HIS A 142 11.09 -4.09 0.39
CA HIS A 142 11.60 -5.34 -0.19
C HIS A 142 13.12 -5.48 -0.10
N ASP A 143 13.86 -4.37 -0.16
CA ASP A 143 15.33 -4.36 -0.09
C ASP A 143 15.79 -3.94 1.31
N LEU A 144 16.21 -4.91 2.12
CA LEU A 144 16.70 -4.69 3.48
C LEU A 144 18.18 -4.28 3.55
N LEU A 145 18.97 -4.56 2.50
CA LEU A 145 20.44 -4.56 2.57
C LEU A 145 21.11 -3.68 1.50
N GLY A 146 20.33 -3.02 0.64
CA GLY A 146 20.82 -1.99 -0.26
C GLY A 146 21.45 -0.80 0.46
N ALA A 147 22.34 -0.08 -0.22
CA ALA A 147 23.02 1.12 0.30
C ALA A 147 22.10 2.35 0.51
N GLY A 148 20.78 2.15 0.41
CA GLY A 148 19.76 3.19 0.59
C GLY A 148 19.32 3.33 2.05
N PRO A 149 18.57 4.39 2.37
CA PRO A 149 17.96 4.54 3.68
C PRO A 149 16.90 3.45 3.95
N TYR A 150 16.96 2.88 5.15
CA TYR A 150 16.04 1.86 5.65
C TYR A 150 14.79 2.52 6.27
N TYR A 151 13.63 2.29 5.66
CA TYR A 151 12.31 2.80 6.06
C TYR A 151 11.32 1.68 6.42
N HIS A 152 11.77 0.43 6.46
CA HIS A 152 10.95 -0.68 6.88
C HIS A 152 10.33 -0.41 8.26
N GLY A 153 9.01 -0.60 8.37
CA GLY A 153 8.25 -0.33 9.59
C GLY A 153 7.89 1.13 9.84
N LEU A 154 8.17 2.03 8.89
CA LEU A 154 7.66 3.38 8.93
C LEU A 154 6.13 3.38 9.01
N VAL A 155 5.56 3.92 10.09
CA VAL A 155 4.12 4.01 10.30
C VAL A 155 3.55 5.16 9.48
N LEU A 156 2.76 4.83 8.45
CA LEU A 156 2.14 5.78 7.54
C LEU A 156 0.71 6.15 7.96
N GLY A 157 0.06 5.30 8.74
CA GLY A 157 -1.27 5.58 9.29
C GLY A 157 -1.60 4.66 10.46
N ARG A 158 -2.44 5.14 11.38
CA ARG A 158 -2.88 4.36 12.56
C ARG A 158 -4.10 3.48 12.30
N SER A 159 -4.70 3.60 11.13
CA SER A 159 -5.82 2.77 10.71
C SER A 159 -5.82 2.63 9.19
N LEU A 160 -6.20 1.45 8.69
CA LEU A 160 -6.33 1.20 7.26
C LEU A 160 -7.30 2.17 6.58
N GLY A 161 -8.45 2.41 7.23
CA GLY A 161 -9.51 3.25 6.68
C GLY A 161 -9.12 4.71 6.56
N ASP A 162 -8.51 5.27 7.61
CA ASP A 162 -8.09 6.67 7.60
C ASP A 162 -6.91 6.88 6.63
N PHE A 163 -5.99 5.91 6.57
CA PHE A 163 -4.88 5.95 5.63
C PHE A 163 -5.37 5.91 4.18
N LEU A 164 -6.14 4.88 3.77
CA LEU A 164 -6.64 4.81 2.39
C LEU A 164 -7.56 5.98 2.05
N GLY A 165 -8.37 6.45 3.01
CA GLY A 165 -9.20 7.63 2.84
C GLY A 165 -8.41 8.91 2.61
N THR A 166 -7.21 9.03 3.20
CA THR A 166 -6.30 10.16 2.99
C THR A 166 -5.54 10.01 1.68
N TRP A 167 -4.98 8.82 1.41
CA TRP A 167 -4.23 8.53 0.19
C TRP A 167 -5.10 8.63 -1.08
N ALA A 168 -6.38 8.28 -1.00
CA ALA A 168 -7.35 8.46 -2.09
C ALA A 168 -7.52 9.92 -2.52
N ARG A 169 -7.30 10.89 -1.63
CA ARG A 169 -7.41 12.32 -1.96
C ARG A 169 -6.25 12.83 -2.79
N VAL A 170 -5.17 12.05 -2.90
CA VAL A 170 -4.08 12.31 -3.85
C VAL A 170 -4.12 11.35 -5.02
N GLY A 171 -5.28 10.75 -5.27
CA GLY A 171 -5.46 9.78 -6.34
C GLY A 171 -4.69 8.47 -6.12
N PHE A 172 -4.30 8.13 -4.89
CA PHE A 172 -3.33 7.06 -4.65
C PHE A 172 -1.97 7.28 -5.32
N ALA A 173 -1.51 8.54 -5.40
CA ALA A 173 -0.19 8.88 -5.92
C ALA A 173 0.91 8.09 -5.19
N GLU A 174 1.82 7.51 -5.98
CA GLU A 174 2.99 6.83 -5.44
C GLU A 174 4.04 7.86 -5.00
N ALA A 175 4.47 7.79 -3.75
CA ALA A 175 5.56 8.62 -3.28
C ALA A 175 6.86 8.18 -3.98
N ARG A 176 7.45 9.03 -4.82
CA ARG A 176 8.80 8.80 -5.37
C ARG A 176 9.88 8.71 -4.29
N ASP A 177 9.55 9.20 -3.10
CA ASP A 177 10.42 9.24 -1.94
C ASP A 177 9.56 9.03 -0.69
N TRP A 178 9.71 7.87 -0.03
CA TRP A 178 9.00 7.54 1.20
C TRP A 178 9.29 8.49 2.38
N ARG A 179 10.30 9.37 2.26
CA ARG A 179 10.47 10.51 3.19
C ARG A 179 9.33 11.50 3.10
N LYS A 180 8.60 11.57 1.98
CA LYS A 180 7.49 12.49 1.79
C LYS A 180 6.18 11.73 1.88
N VAL A 181 5.31 12.16 2.78
CA VAL A 181 3.92 11.69 2.82
C VAL A 181 3.01 12.86 2.53
N ALA A 182 2.03 12.62 1.66
CA ALA A 182 0.96 13.57 1.41
C ALA A 182 0.17 13.83 2.69
N GLN A 183 0.17 15.07 3.16
CA GLN A 183 -0.83 15.55 4.11
C GLN A 183 -1.95 16.22 3.33
N VAL A 184 -3.19 15.84 3.65
CA VAL A 184 -4.37 16.41 3.00
C VAL A 184 -5.18 17.18 4.03
N GLY A 185 -5.25 18.51 3.87
CA GLY A 185 -6.16 19.35 4.63
C GLY A 185 -7.62 19.18 4.17
N GLY A 186 -8.58 19.33 5.08
CA GLY A 186 -10.01 19.39 4.73
C GLY A 186 -10.76 18.05 4.67
N SER A 187 -11.98 18.08 4.14
CA SER A 187 -12.91 16.95 4.04
C SER A 187 -13.36 16.73 2.59
N GLY A 188 -13.40 15.49 2.11
CA GLY A 188 -13.85 15.14 0.75
C GLY A 188 -12.78 14.40 -0.06
N LEU A 189 -13.05 14.21 -1.36
CA LEU A 189 -12.08 13.82 -2.39
C LEU A 189 -11.84 15.05 -3.29
N ALA A 190 -11.23 16.08 -2.72
CA ALA A 190 -10.59 17.08 -3.56
C ALA A 190 -9.24 16.47 -3.94
N LEU A 191 -8.97 16.31 -5.24
CA LEU A 191 -7.62 16.01 -5.73
C LEU A 191 -6.82 17.32 -5.80
N ASP A 192 -6.96 18.18 -4.78
CA ASP A 192 -6.18 19.39 -4.65
C ASP A 192 -4.75 18.97 -4.29
N GLY A 193 -3.78 19.46 -5.08
CA GLY A 193 -2.38 19.07 -4.99
C GLY A 193 -1.94 18.96 -3.54
N ALA A 194 -1.63 17.75 -3.09
CA ALA A 194 -1.32 17.52 -1.69
C ALA A 194 -0.12 18.35 -1.26
N ASP A 195 -0.17 18.80 0.00
CA ASP A 195 1.02 19.28 0.67
C ASP A 195 1.86 18.06 1.07
N TRP A 196 2.90 17.80 0.29
CA TRP A 196 3.86 16.74 0.59
C TRP A 196 4.79 17.21 1.71
N THR A 197 4.70 16.57 2.87
CA THR A 197 5.52 16.92 4.04
C THR A 197 6.62 15.87 4.21
N GLU A 198 7.85 16.32 4.43
CA GLU A 198 8.96 15.43 4.83
C GLU A 198 8.70 14.90 6.25
N LEU A 199 8.71 13.58 6.40
CA LEU A 199 8.51 12.89 7.68
C LEU A 199 9.73 13.03 8.60
N TYR A 200 10.91 13.36 8.05
CA TYR A 200 12.15 13.58 8.79
C TYR A 200 13.00 14.65 8.10
N ALA A 201 13.40 15.68 8.85
CA ALA A 201 14.45 16.64 8.50
C ALA A 201 15.72 16.35 9.30
#